data_AF-A0A973SDR2-F1
#
_entry.id   AF-A0A973SDR2-F1
#
_cell.length_a   1.000
_cell.length_b   1.000
_cell.length_c   1.000
_cell.angle_alpha   90.00
_cell.angle_beta   90.00
_cell.angle_gamma   90.00
#
_symmetry.space_group_name_H-M   'P 1'
#
loop_
_entity.id
_entity.type
_entity.pdbx_description
1 polymer ?
#
loop_
_entity_poly.entity_id
_entity_poly.type
_entity_poly.pdbx_seq_one_letter_code
_entity_poly.pdbx_strand_id
1 'polypeptide(L)'
;MQAQAHPAQGWVGYILPIAIIVVVMALRMRRMGQMRPLKLETLWVVPVLYLAVAAMMFWSLPPKGWVGIACIVALLLGAAVGWQRGTMMEIHVDPETHALNQKPSPAAMFFLIALIVVRSGARSLLGRTSGVSPAMLTDPVIAFALGMFTLTRIEMYLRAKRLLEEARSRQ
;
A
#
# COMPACT_ATOMS: atom_id res chain seq x y z
N MET A 1 -29.80 7.19 -41.17
CA MET A 1 -29.70 8.09 -40.00
C MET A 1 -28.97 7.34 -38.88
N GLN A 2 -27.67 7.54 -38.72
CA GLN A 2 -26.90 6.97 -37.61
C GLN A 2 -26.81 8.03 -36.50
N ALA A 3 -27.49 7.79 -35.39
CA ALA A 3 -27.40 8.62 -34.20
C ALA A 3 -26.05 8.37 -33.51
N GLN A 4 -25.08 9.25 -33.75
CA GLN A 4 -23.86 9.31 -32.95
C GLN A 4 -24.17 10.00 -31.62
N ALA A 5 -24.46 9.23 -30.58
CA ALA A 5 -24.51 9.72 -29.20
C ALA A 5 -23.12 9.62 -28.56
N HIS A 6 -22.31 10.67 -28.63
CA HIS A 6 -21.09 10.81 -27.82
C HIS A 6 -20.93 12.25 -27.30
N PRO A 7 -21.42 12.54 -26.07
CA PRO A 7 -20.66 13.44 -25.20
C PRO A 7 -20.60 13.00 -23.72
N ALA A 8 -21.14 11.84 -23.33
CA ALA A 8 -21.15 11.41 -21.92
C ALA A 8 -19.77 10.94 -21.38
N GLN A 9 -18.79 10.72 -22.26
CA GLN A 9 -17.51 10.09 -21.91
C GLN A 9 -16.57 10.99 -21.10
N GLY A 10 -16.74 12.32 -21.20
CA GLY A 10 -15.96 13.28 -20.44
C GLY A 10 -16.25 13.24 -18.94
N TRP A 11 -17.52 13.30 -18.54
CA TRP A 11 -17.90 13.42 -17.13
C TRP A 11 -17.89 12.07 -16.41
N VAL A 12 -18.34 11.00 -17.08
CA VAL A 12 -18.28 9.64 -16.54
C VAL A 12 -16.82 9.21 -16.28
N GLY A 13 -15.88 9.65 -17.12
CA GLY A 13 -14.45 9.38 -16.97
C GLY A 13 -13.82 9.95 -15.69
N TYR A 14 -14.36 11.03 -15.12
CA TYR A 14 -13.88 11.63 -13.87
C TYR A 14 -14.73 11.23 -12.66
N ILE A 15 -16.05 11.16 -12.82
CA ILE A 15 -16.98 10.84 -11.73
C ILE A 15 -16.77 9.41 -11.23
N LEU A 16 -16.57 8.44 -12.14
CA LEU A 16 -16.40 7.05 -11.78
C LEU A 16 -15.17 6.78 -10.88
N PRO A 17 -13.94 7.22 -11.21
CA PRO A 17 -12.79 7.03 -10.33
C PRO A 17 -12.94 7.78 -9.00
N ILE A 18 -13.51 9.00 -9.00
CA ILE A 18 -13.78 9.74 -7.75
C ILE A 18 -14.74 8.96 -6.86
N ALA A 19 -15.84 8.43 -7.42
CA ALA A 19 -16.80 7.62 -6.69
C ALA A 19 -16.15 6.34 -6.12
N ILE A 20 -15.32 5.64 -6.90
CA ILE A 20 -14.57 4.46 -6.42
C ILE A 20 -13.66 4.84 -5.26
N ILE A 21 -12.92 5.96 -5.35
CA ILE A 21 -12.03 6.43 -4.27
C ILE A 21 -12.84 6.69 -3.00
N VAL A 22 -13.97 7.41 -3.10
CA VAL A 22 -14.84 7.73 -1.97
C VAL A 22 -15.40 6.45 -1.33
N VAL A 23 -15.90 5.50 -2.13
CA VAL A 23 -16.43 4.23 -1.62
C VAL A 23 -15.34 3.42 -0.92
N VAL A 24 -14.17 3.27 -1.53
CA VAL A 24 -13.04 2.54 -0.93
C VAL A 24 -12.59 3.22 0.37
N MET A 25 -12.52 4.55 0.40
CA MET A 25 -12.22 5.31 1.62
C MET A 25 -13.25 5.08 2.72
N ALA A 26 -14.54 5.14 2.39
CA ALA A 26 -15.62 4.92 3.34
C ALA A 26 -15.59 3.50 3.92
N LEU A 27 -15.40 2.48 3.08
CA LEU A 27 -15.27 1.09 3.51
C LEU A 27 -14.05 0.87 4.39
N ARG A 28 -12.94 1.53 4.07
CA ARG A 28 -11.69 1.41 4.84
C ARG A 28 -11.80 2.09 6.20
N MET A 29 -12.39 3.28 6.26
CA MET A 29 -12.66 4.00 7.51
C MET A 29 -13.51 3.13 8.45
N ARG A 30 -14.58 2.50 7.92
CA ARG A 30 -15.43 1.59 8.70
C ARG A 30 -14.68 0.41 9.32
N ARG A 31 -13.60 -0.06 8.69
CA ARG A 31 -12.79 -1.19 9.17
C ARG A 31 -11.66 -0.79 10.12
N MET A 32 -11.39 0.51 10.31
CA MET A 32 -10.29 1.00 11.17
C MET A 32 -10.65 1.09 12.66
N GLY A 33 -11.93 1.03 13.02
CA GLY A 33 -12.38 1.13 14.42
C GLY A 33 -12.26 -0.15 15.25
N GLN A 34 -11.92 -1.29 14.64
CA GLN A 34 -11.88 -2.57 15.35
C GLN A 34 -10.47 -2.86 15.88
N MET A 35 -10.34 -2.96 17.20
CA MET A 35 -9.15 -3.53 17.83
C MET A 35 -9.02 -4.99 17.39
N ARG A 36 -7.88 -5.36 16.83
CA ARG A 36 -7.63 -6.74 16.38
C ARG A 36 -6.44 -7.32 17.13
N PRO A 37 -6.56 -8.56 17.64
CA PRO A 37 -5.43 -9.24 18.23
C PRO A 37 -4.36 -9.48 17.17
N LEU A 38 -3.13 -9.02 17.43
CA LEU A 38 -1.95 -9.23 16.60
C LEU A 38 -1.39 -10.63 16.85
N LYS A 39 -1.73 -11.56 15.97
CA LYS A 39 -0.99 -12.82 15.86
C LYS A 39 0.27 -12.58 15.04
N LEU A 40 1.44 -12.74 15.68
CA LEU A 40 2.75 -12.52 15.08
C LEU A 40 2.96 -13.39 13.83
N GLU A 41 2.42 -14.61 13.84
CA GLU A 41 2.47 -15.59 12.74
C GLU A 41 1.70 -15.13 11.49
N THR A 42 0.51 -14.55 11.69
CA THR A 42 -0.32 -14.07 10.57
C THR A 42 0.23 -12.78 9.95
N LEU A 43 1.11 -12.08 10.66
CA LEU A 43 1.74 -10.86 10.19
C LEU A 43 2.58 -11.08 8.92
N TRP A 44 3.18 -12.27 8.77
CA TRP A 44 4.09 -12.63 7.67
C TRP A 44 3.41 -13.24 6.44
N VAL A 45 2.18 -13.76 6.59
CA VAL A 45 1.46 -14.40 5.47
C VAL A 45 1.25 -13.43 4.30
N VAL A 46 0.74 -12.23 4.59
CA VAL A 46 0.45 -11.23 3.56
C VAL A 46 1.73 -10.71 2.88
N PRO A 47 2.80 -10.31 3.62
CA PRO A 47 4.07 -9.90 3.01
C PRO A 47 4.71 -10.97 2.13
N VAL A 48 4.81 -12.21 2.62
CA VAL A 48 5.44 -13.30 1.88
C VAL A 48 4.65 -13.60 0.60
N LEU A 49 3.32 -13.64 0.68
CA LEU A 49 2.47 -13.82 -0.49
C LEU A 49 2.66 -12.67 -1.50
N TYR A 50 2.67 -11.42 -1.03
CA TYR A 50 2.84 -10.25 -1.91
C TYR A 50 4.23 -10.23 -2.57
N LEU A 51 5.26 -10.63 -1.82
CA LEU A 51 6.63 -10.76 -2.31
C LEU A 51 6.72 -11.87 -3.36
N ALA A 52 6.10 -13.03 -3.13
CA ALA A 52 6.04 -14.12 -4.10
C ALA A 52 5.35 -13.70 -5.40
N VAL A 53 4.20 -13.02 -5.31
CA VAL A 53 3.48 -12.51 -6.48
C VAL A 53 4.30 -11.45 -7.23
N ALA A 54 4.89 -10.49 -6.51
CA ALA A 54 5.72 -9.46 -7.13
C ALA A 54 6.97 -10.05 -7.80
N ALA A 55 7.65 -11.00 -7.14
CA ALA A 55 8.80 -11.71 -7.68
C ALA A 55 8.42 -12.50 -8.94
N MET A 56 7.29 -13.22 -8.92
CA MET A 56 6.77 -13.94 -10.08
C MET A 56 6.47 -12.98 -11.25
N MET A 57 5.86 -11.81 -10.98
CA MET A 57 5.61 -10.81 -12.03
C MET A 57 6.90 -10.26 -12.61
N PHE A 58 7.88 -9.87 -11.78
CA PHE A 58 9.16 -9.35 -12.27
C PHE A 58 10.01 -10.39 -12.99
N TRP A 59 9.88 -11.67 -12.64
CA TRP A 59 10.53 -12.75 -13.37
C TRP A 59 9.89 -12.99 -14.75
N SER A 60 8.55 -12.94 -14.80
CA SER A 60 7.80 -13.20 -16.03
C SER A 60 7.86 -12.02 -17.01
N LEU A 61 7.83 -10.80 -16.48
CA LEU A 61 7.90 -9.55 -17.24
C LEU A 61 8.98 -8.64 -16.61
N PRO A 62 10.27 -8.87 -16.92
CA PRO A 62 11.34 -8.05 -16.37
C PRO A 62 11.25 -6.62 -16.91
N PRO A 63 11.25 -5.59 -16.04
CA PRO A 63 11.21 -4.20 -16.47
C PRO A 63 12.54 -3.87 -17.18
N LYS A 64 12.44 -3.38 -18.42
CA LYS A 64 13.62 -3.06 -19.25
C LYS A 64 13.89 -1.56 -19.29
N GLY A 65 15.15 -1.18 -19.48
CA GLY A 65 15.59 0.20 -19.63
C GLY A 65 15.29 1.07 -18.41
N TRP A 66 14.81 2.28 -18.63
CA TRP A 66 14.56 3.27 -17.56
C TRP A 66 13.46 2.85 -16.57
N VAL A 67 12.56 1.94 -16.97
CA VAL A 67 11.50 1.40 -16.10
C VAL A 67 12.08 0.60 -14.95
N GLY A 68 13.19 -0.12 -15.16
CA GLY A 68 13.87 -0.85 -14.09
C GLY A 68 14.42 0.08 -13.01
N ILE A 69 15.02 1.20 -13.42
CA ILE A 69 15.49 2.25 -12.51
C ILE A 69 14.31 2.84 -11.74
N ALA A 70 13.21 3.17 -12.43
CA ALA A 70 12.00 3.67 -11.80
C ALA A 70 11.42 2.68 -10.78
N CYS A 71 11.47 1.37 -11.05
CA CYS A 71 11.05 0.33 -10.10
C CYS A 71 11.92 0.31 -8.84
N ILE A 72 13.25 0.41 -8.97
CA ILE A 72 14.16 0.44 -7.82
C ILE A 72 13.90 1.69 -6.98
N VAL A 73 13.81 2.86 -7.61
CA VAL A 73 13.50 4.12 -6.92
C VAL A 73 12.15 4.02 -6.22
N ALA A 74 11.13 3.48 -6.91
CA ALA A 74 9.81 3.30 -6.34
C ALA A 74 9.81 2.31 -5.16
N LEU A 75 10.56 1.20 -5.24
CA LEU A 75 10.76 0.27 -4.14
C LEU A 75 11.36 0.97 -2.91
N LEU A 76 12.42 1.76 -3.10
CA LEU A 76 13.09 2.50 -2.02
C LEU A 76 12.17 3.56 -1.39
N LEU A 77 11.45 4.32 -2.21
CA LEU A 77 10.45 5.28 -1.72
C LEU A 77 9.32 4.59 -0.97
N GLY A 78 8.84 3.47 -1.51
CA GLY A 78 7.83 2.63 -0.87
C GLY A 78 8.30 2.17 0.50
N ALA A 79 9.51 1.64 0.57
CA ALA A 79 10.15 1.21 1.80
C ALA A 79 10.26 2.35 2.84
N ALA A 80 10.79 3.51 2.45
CA ALA A 80 10.91 4.67 3.33
C ALA A 80 9.55 5.10 3.93
N VAL A 81 8.50 5.18 3.10
CA VAL A 81 7.15 5.51 3.56
C VAL A 81 6.57 4.38 4.42
N GLY A 82 6.87 3.13 4.07
CA GLY A 82 6.46 1.95 4.83
C GLY A 82 7.05 1.93 6.24
N TRP A 83 8.30 2.31 6.40
CA TRP A 83 8.93 2.50 7.71
C TRP A 83 8.21 3.58 8.49
N GLN A 84 8.10 4.79 7.93
CA GLN A 84 7.44 5.91 8.62
C GLN A 84 6.05 5.53 9.13
N ARG A 85 5.29 4.81 8.29
CA ARG A 85 3.96 4.32 8.63
C ARG A 85 3.96 3.25 9.73
N GLY A 86 4.92 2.32 9.71
CA GLY A 86 5.06 1.29 10.75
C GLY A 86 5.24 1.92 12.13
N THR A 87 6.16 2.89 12.22
CA THR A 87 6.45 3.63 13.45
C THR A 87 5.23 4.35 14.05
N MET A 88 4.30 4.81 13.20
CA MET A 88 3.08 5.53 13.63
C MET A 88 1.96 4.63 14.14
N MET A 89 2.11 3.30 14.12
CA MET A 89 1.09 2.38 14.63
C MET A 89 1.31 2.08 16.11
N GLU A 90 0.32 2.41 16.92
CA GLU A 90 0.32 2.11 18.36
C GLU A 90 0.05 0.62 18.60
N ILE A 91 0.93 0.00 19.37
CA ILE A 91 0.85 -1.40 19.80
C ILE A 91 0.60 -1.36 21.31
N HIS A 92 -0.56 -1.87 21.73
CA HIS A 92 -0.90 -2.02 23.14
C HIS A 92 -0.63 -3.46 23.57
N VAL A 93 0.04 -3.64 24.70
CA VAL A 93 0.19 -4.93 25.37
C VAL A 93 -0.88 -5.01 26.46
N ASP A 94 -1.74 -6.02 26.40
CA ASP A 94 -2.67 -6.29 27.48
C ASP A 94 -1.89 -6.90 28.67
N PRO A 95 -1.87 -6.26 29.85
CA PRO A 95 -1.08 -6.69 30.99
C PRO A 95 -1.54 -8.02 31.61
N GLU A 96 -2.80 -8.43 31.41
CA GLU A 96 -3.30 -9.68 31.99
C GLU A 96 -3.13 -10.87 31.04
N THR A 97 -3.43 -10.68 29.75
CA THR A 97 -3.40 -11.77 28.75
C THR A 97 -2.12 -11.85 27.94
N HIS A 98 -1.23 -10.85 28.05
CA HIS A 98 -0.05 -10.67 27.21
C HIS A 98 -0.38 -10.61 25.70
N ALA A 99 -1.64 -10.37 25.35
CA ALA A 99 -2.06 -10.23 23.96
C ALA A 99 -1.64 -8.87 23.41
N LEU A 100 -0.98 -8.89 22.25
CA LEU A 100 -0.67 -7.67 21.49
C LEU A 100 -1.93 -7.24 20.76
N ASN A 101 -2.46 -6.05 21.07
CA ASN A 101 -3.59 -5.45 20.37
C ASN A 101 -3.12 -4.25 19.55
N GLN A 102 -3.59 -4.15 18.30
CA GLN A 102 -3.28 -3.01 17.45
C GLN A 102 -4.49 -2.14 17.21
N LYS A 103 -4.27 -0.82 17.26
CA LYS A 103 -5.19 0.15 16.68
C LYS A 103 -4.69 0.57 15.30
N PRO A 104 -5.48 0.38 14.22
CA PRO A 104 -5.11 0.86 12.90
C PRO A 104 -4.95 2.39 12.90
N SER A 105 -3.75 2.88 12.57
CA SER A 105 -3.47 4.33 12.55
C SER A 105 -4.18 5.07 11.40
N PRO A 106 -4.78 6.26 11.65
CA PRO A 106 -5.33 7.17 10.63
C PRO A 106 -4.36 7.50 9.49
N ALA A 107 -3.05 7.42 9.72
CA ALA A 107 -2.01 7.64 8.72
C ALA A 107 -2.17 6.75 7.47
N ALA A 108 -2.80 5.59 7.64
CA ALA A 108 -3.13 4.69 6.54
C ALA A 108 -4.02 5.37 5.48
N MET A 109 -4.98 6.22 5.88
CA MET A 109 -5.89 6.94 4.98
C MET A 109 -5.16 7.97 4.13
N PHE A 110 -4.41 8.88 4.76
CA PHE A 110 -3.61 9.87 4.07
C PHE A 110 -2.64 9.22 3.09
N PHE A 111 -2.05 8.09 3.48
CA PHE A 111 -1.19 7.34 2.59
C PHE A 111 -1.92 6.81 1.33
N LEU A 112 -3.12 6.23 1.47
CA LEU A 112 -3.86 5.75 0.30
C LEU A 112 -4.27 6.90 -0.61
N ILE A 113 -4.69 8.04 -0.02
CA ILE A 113 -5.00 9.25 -0.78
C ILE A 113 -3.76 9.72 -1.55
N ALA A 114 -2.60 9.83 -0.88
CA ALA A 114 -1.36 10.22 -1.52
C ALA A 114 -0.97 9.28 -2.67
N LEU A 115 -1.09 7.96 -2.49
CA LEU A 115 -0.82 6.99 -3.55
C LEU A 115 -1.76 7.14 -4.74
N ILE A 116 -3.06 7.35 -4.48
CA ILE A 116 -4.05 7.59 -5.54
C ILE A 116 -3.73 8.87 -6.30
N VAL A 117 -3.36 9.95 -5.60
CA VAL A 117 -2.98 11.23 -6.21
C VAL A 117 -1.72 11.07 -7.06
N VAL A 118 -0.67 10.45 -6.52
CA VAL A 118 0.59 10.21 -7.24
C VAL A 118 0.34 9.36 -8.49
N ARG A 119 -0.42 8.26 -8.37
CA ARG A 119 -0.73 7.38 -9.51
C ARG A 119 -1.58 8.10 -10.56
N SER A 120 -2.58 8.86 -10.14
CA SER A 120 -3.47 9.56 -11.06
C SER A 120 -2.74 10.71 -11.77
N GLY A 121 -1.91 11.46 -11.03
CA GLY A 121 -1.06 12.52 -11.55
C GLY A 121 0.00 12.01 -12.52
N ALA A 122 0.69 10.92 -12.17
CA ALA A 122 1.63 10.26 -13.07
C ALA A 122 0.95 9.81 -14.36
N ARG A 123 -0.26 9.23 -14.27
CA ARG A 123 -1.05 8.83 -15.45
C ARG A 123 -1.49 10.04 -16.29
N SER A 124 -1.89 11.15 -15.68
CA SER A 124 -2.32 12.34 -16.43
C SER A 124 -1.17 13.07 -17.13
N LEU A 125 0.01 13.10 -16.49
CA LEU A 125 1.21 13.78 -17.01
C LEU A 125 1.94 12.95 -18.06
N LEU A 126 2.10 11.64 -17.83
CA LEU A 126 2.87 10.75 -18.71
C LEU A 126 2.00 10.07 -19.78
N GLY A 127 0.69 9.96 -19.56
CA GLY A 127 -0.20 9.22 -20.47
C GLY A 127 -0.57 9.95 -21.77
N ARG A 128 -0.20 11.23 -21.95
CA ARG A 128 -0.60 12.04 -23.11
C ARG A 128 0.53 12.45 -24.05
N THR A 129 1.80 12.39 -23.63
CA THR A 129 2.89 13.09 -24.35
C THR A 129 4.16 12.28 -24.61
N SER A 130 4.37 11.11 -23.99
CA SER A 130 5.73 10.51 -23.93
C SER A 130 5.89 9.12 -24.56
N GLY A 131 4.88 8.56 -25.24
CA GLY A 131 4.96 7.20 -25.80
C GLY A 131 5.08 6.10 -24.73
N VAL A 132 4.89 6.44 -23.46
CA VAL A 132 4.92 5.51 -22.32
C VAL A 132 3.60 4.75 -22.28
N SER A 133 3.65 3.43 -22.45
CA SER A 133 2.45 2.60 -22.34
C SER A 133 1.95 2.57 -20.90
N PRO A 134 0.63 2.47 -20.66
CA PRO A 134 0.08 2.35 -19.30
C PRO A 134 0.64 1.18 -18.50
N ALA A 135 1.13 0.13 -19.18
CA ALA A 135 1.80 -1.00 -18.56
C ALA A 135 3.11 -0.59 -17.87
N MET A 136 3.90 0.31 -18.46
CA MET A 136 5.17 0.80 -17.90
C MET A 136 5.00 1.60 -16.61
N LEU A 137 3.79 2.13 -16.33
CA LEU A 137 3.45 2.80 -15.07
C LEU A 137 3.02 1.83 -13.97
N THR A 138 2.76 0.56 -14.31
CA THR A 138 2.24 -0.42 -13.36
C THR A 138 3.39 -1.06 -12.58
N ASP A 139 4.51 -1.37 -13.24
CA ASP A 139 5.67 -2.02 -12.61
C ASP A 139 6.26 -1.20 -11.45
N PRO A 140 6.50 0.12 -11.58
CA PRO A 140 7.01 0.92 -10.45
C PRO A 140 6.01 1.03 -9.30
N VAL A 141 4.70 1.02 -9.59
CA VAL A 141 3.67 1.06 -8.55
C VAL A 141 3.61 -0.25 -7.77
N ILE A 142 3.80 -1.39 -8.45
CA ILE A 142 3.95 -2.70 -7.79
C ILE A 142 5.20 -2.71 -6.91
N ALA A 143 6.34 -2.24 -7.44
CA ALA A 143 7.58 -2.14 -6.68
C ALA A 143 7.42 -1.24 -5.43
N PHE A 144 6.78 -0.08 -5.58
CA PHE A 144 6.46 0.80 -4.46
C PHE A 144 5.61 0.11 -3.39
N ALA A 145 4.52 -0.54 -3.81
CA ALA A 145 3.64 -1.25 -2.89
C ALA A 145 4.36 -2.37 -2.15
N LEU A 146 5.22 -3.12 -2.85
CA LEU A 146 6.04 -4.18 -2.26
C LEU A 146 6.98 -3.62 -1.18
N GLY A 147 7.79 -2.61 -1.53
CA GLY A 147 8.73 -1.99 -0.59
C GLY A 147 8.01 -1.48 0.67
N MET A 148 6.88 -0.81 0.46
CA MET A 148 6.08 -0.31 1.56
C MET A 148 5.55 -1.39 2.49
N PHE A 149 4.80 -2.35 1.95
CA PHE A 149 4.14 -3.36 2.78
C PHE A 149 5.17 -4.20 3.53
N THR A 150 6.30 -4.50 2.88
CA THR A 150 7.38 -5.25 3.50
C THR A 150 7.98 -4.47 4.67
N LEU A 151 8.37 -3.21 4.47
CA LEU A 151 9.07 -2.47 5.53
C LEU A 151 8.16 -2.06 6.69
N THR A 152 6.88 -1.75 6.42
CA THR A 152 5.89 -1.57 7.51
C THR A 152 5.79 -2.81 8.38
N ARG A 153 5.81 -4.00 7.79
CA ARG A 153 5.61 -5.26 8.51
C ARG A 153 6.87 -5.68 9.28
N ILE A 154 8.05 -5.41 8.72
CA ILE A 154 9.33 -5.61 9.40
C ILE A 154 9.41 -4.72 10.66
N GLU A 155 9.08 -3.42 10.56
CA GLU A 155 9.11 -2.52 11.71
C GLU A 155 8.15 -3.01 12.81
N MET A 156 6.91 -3.35 12.44
CA MET A 156 5.92 -3.82 13.41
C MET A 156 6.33 -5.13 14.07
N TYR A 157 6.96 -6.05 13.32
CA TYR A 157 7.47 -7.30 13.86
C TYR A 157 8.60 -7.07 14.87
N LEU A 158 9.58 -6.23 14.52
CA LEU A 158 10.71 -5.91 15.40
C LEU A 158 10.23 -5.20 16.67
N ARG A 159 9.31 -4.24 16.54
CA ARG A 159 8.74 -3.50 17.67
C ARG A 159 7.91 -4.40 18.57
N ALA A 160 7.05 -5.25 18.00
CA ALA A 160 6.25 -6.20 18.75
C ALA A 160 7.13 -7.22 19.52
N LYS A 161 8.21 -7.70 18.90
CA LYS A 161 9.16 -8.63 19.55
C LYS A 161 9.86 -7.98 20.74
N ARG A 162 10.33 -6.73 20.59
CA ARG A 162 10.95 -5.96 21.69
C ARG A 162 9.99 -5.77 22.87
N LEU A 163 8.75 -5.38 22.62
CA LEU A 163 7.73 -5.20 23.66
C LEU A 163 7.42 -6.52 24.40
N LEU A 164 7.41 -7.64 23.68
CA LEU A 164 7.18 -8.96 24.27
C LEU A 164 8.38 -9.43 25.13
N GLU A 165 9.61 -9.16 24.69
CA GLU A 165 10.83 -9.45 25.44
C GLU A 165 10.90 -8.62 26.73
N GLU A 166 10.60 -7.32 26.67
CA GLU A 166 10.55 -6.43 27.84
C GLU A 166 9.49 -6.85 28.86
N ALA A 167 8.30 -7.27 28.40
CA ALA A 167 7.24 -7.78 29.26
C ALA A 167 7.67 -9.07 29.97
N ARG A 168 8.39 -9.96 29.28
CA ARG A 168 8.90 -11.22 29.84
C ARG A 168 10.05 -11.00 30.83
N SER A 169 10.89 -9.98 30.64
CA SER A 169 12.02 -9.69 31.54
C SER A 169 11.66 -8.96 32.83
N ARG A 170 10.42 -8.44 32.95
CA ARG A 170 9.90 -7.82 34.19
C ARG A 170 9.29 -8.85 35.16
N GLN A 171 9.31 -10.13 34.82
CA GLN A 171 9.02 -11.26 35.70
C GLN A 171 10.31 -11.78 36.32
#